data_AF-A0A1C7GLJ5-F1
#
_entry.id   AF-A0A1C7GLJ5-F1
#
_cell.length_a   1.000
_cell.length_b   1.000
_cell.length_c   1.000
_cell.angle_alpha   90.00
_cell.angle_beta   90.00
_cell.angle_gamma   90.00
#
_symmetry.space_group_name_H-M   'P 1'
#
loop_
_entity.id
_entity.type
_entity.pdbx_description
1 polymer ?
#
loop_
_entity_poly.entity_id
_entity_poly.type
_entity_poly.pdbx_seq_one_letter_code
_entity_poly.pdbx_strand_id
1 'polypeptide(L)'
;MEKKYFDELISSLEDAAAFAKGDSSRARVVEIKASEPIHEYRAEDVVRTRKELNLTQSGLALAIGVSTRTVEAWEAGRNEPSGAANRLLYLLDSDHSLLERLTVR
;
A
#
# COMPACT_ATOMS: atom_id res chain seq x y z
N MET A 1 -22.61 1.38 33.49
CA MET A 1 -22.04 0.45 32.49
C MET A 1 -22.88 -0.81 32.56
N GLU A 2 -23.47 -1.27 31.45
CA GLU A 2 -24.24 -2.52 31.47
C GLU A 2 -23.31 -3.69 31.77
N LYS A 3 -23.77 -4.62 32.62
CA LYS A 3 -22.99 -5.77 33.11
C LYS A 3 -22.35 -6.58 31.96
N LYS A 4 -23.06 -6.70 30.84
CA LYS A 4 -22.60 -7.40 29.63
C LYS A 4 -21.26 -6.86 29.10
N TYR A 5 -21.10 -5.54 29.00
CA TYR A 5 -19.85 -4.94 28.51
C TYR A 5 -18.70 -5.11 29.49
N PHE A 6 -19.00 -5.08 30.79
CA PHE A 6 -18.01 -5.34 31.83
C PHE A 6 -17.49 -6.79 31.72
N ASP A 7 -18.39 -7.76 31.59
CA ASP A 7 -18.04 -9.17 31.46
C ASP A 7 -17.24 -9.46 30.17
N GLU A 8 -17.61 -8.84 29.03
CA GLU A 8 -16.85 -8.94 27.77
C GLU A 8 -15.43 -8.37 27.88
N LEU A 9 -15.26 -7.25 28.59
CA LEU A 9 -13.94 -6.65 28.82
C LEU A 9 -13.05 -7.55 29.67
N ILE A 10 -13.58 -8.11 30.77
CA ILE A 10 -12.84 -9.06 31.61
C ILE A 10 -12.41 -10.28 30.80
N SER A 11 -13.32 -10.86 30.00
CA SER A 11 -13.02 -11.99 29.12
C SER A 11 -11.85 -11.67 28.17
N SER A 12 -11.87 -10.50 27.52
CA SER A 12 -10.81 -10.11 26.58
C SER A 12 -9.45 -9.90 27.24
N LEU A 13 -9.42 -9.45 28.51
CA LEU A 13 -8.20 -9.30 29.29
C LEU A 13 -7.61 -10.65 29.68
N GLU A 14 -8.46 -11.62 30.02
CA GLU A 14 -8.03 -13.01 30.27
C GLU A 14 -7.46 -13.66 29.02
N ASP A 15 -8.09 -13.47 27.86
CA ASP A 15 -7.57 -13.90 26.55
C ASP A 15 -6.17 -13.30 26.30
N ALA A 16 -6.00 -12.00 26.53
CA ALA A 16 -4.72 -11.32 26.37
C ALA A 16 -3.64 -11.83 27.34
N ALA A 17 -4.01 -12.12 28.59
CA ALA A 17 -3.09 -12.68 29.58
C ALA A 17 -2.65 -14.11 29.23
N ALA A 18 -3.55 -14.94 28.69
CA ALA A 18 -3.21 -16.27 28.17
C ALA A 18 -2.26 -16.16 26.96
N PHE A 19 -2.56 -15.24 26.04
CA PHE A 19 -1.70 -14.95 24.88
C PHE A 19 -0.28 -14.56 25.29
N ALA A 20 -0.13 -13.65 26.26
CA ALA A 20 1.17 -13.23 26.78
C ALA A 20 1.96 -14.37 27.46
N LYS A 21 1.27 -15.40 27.97
CA LYS A 21 1.88 -16.62 28.53
C LYS A 21 2.20 -17.68 27.47
N GLY A 22 1.93 -17.41 26.19
CA GLY A 22 2.23 -18.30 25.07
C GLY A 22 1.05 -19.09 24.52
N ASP A 23 -0.16 -18.91 25.06
CA ASP A 23 -1.36 -19.52 24.50
C ASP A 23 -1.94 -18.67 23.38
N SER A 24 -1.50 -18.94 22.14
CA SER A 24 -2.01 -18.26 20.95
C SER A 24 -3.38 -18.75 20.48
N SER A 25 -3.99 -19.76 21.11
CA SER A 25 -5.28 -20.34 20.65
C SER A 25 -6.47 -19.42 20.91
N ARG A 26 -6.33 -18.47 21.85
CA ARG A 26 -7.37 -17.52 22.28
C ARG A 26 -7.29 -16.17 21.54
N ALA A 27 -6.37 -16.00 20.60
CA ALA A 27 -6.20 -14.76 19.85
C ALA A 27 -5.99 -15.00 18.36
N ARG A 28 -6.45 -14.05 17.53
CA ARG A 28 -6.07 -14.01 16.12
C ARG A 28 -4.77 -13.25 15.96
N VAL A 29 -3.71 -13.94 15.55
CA VAL A 29 -2.41 -13.32 15.26
C VAL A 29 -2.32 -12.98 13.78
N VAL A 30 -1.97 -11.73 13.47
CA VAL A 30 -1.62 -11.29 12.12
C VAL A 30 -0.19 -10.76 12.19
N GLU A 31 0.76 -11.55 11.71
CA GLU A 31 2.16 -11.12 11.63
C GLU A 31 2.35 -10.28 10.37
N ILE A 32 2.66 -8.99 10.56
CA ILE A 32 3.05 -8.11 9.47
C ILE A 32 4.55 -7.91 9.59
N LYS A 33 5.32 -8.56 8.71
CA LYS A 33 6.73 -8.23 8.54
C LYS A 33 6.77 -6.82 7.94
N ALA A 34 7.28 -5.86 8.70
CA ALA A 34 7.60 -4.55 8.13
C ALA A 34 8.62 -4.79 7.02
N SER A 35 8.18 -4.66 5.76
CA SER A 35 9.04 -4.79 4.60
C SER A 35 10.08 -3.66 4.60
N GLU A 36 11.09 -3.83 3.75
CA GLU A 36 12.09 -2.80 3.46
C GLU A 36 11.47 -1.40 3.25
N PRO A 37 12.24 -0.32 3.54
CA PRO A 37 11.78 1.05 3.32
C PRO A 37 11.17 1.23 1.93
N ILE A 38 10.16 2.10 1.85
CA ILE A 38 9.41 2.38 0.62
C ILE A 38 10.42 2.59 -0.52
N HIS A 39 10.29 1.81 -1.60
CA HIS A 39 11.11 1.99 -2.79
C HIS A 39 10.90 3.42 -3.32
N GLU A 40 11.95 4.23 -3.29
CA GLU A 40 11.89 5.62 -3.74
C GLU A 40 12.13 5.65 -5.26
N TYR A 41 11.05 5.80 -6.04
CA TYR A 41 11.14 5.90 -7.49
C TYR A 41 11.80 7.22 -7.89
N ARG A 42 12.84 7.14 -8.70
CA ARG A 42 13.44 8.29 -9.39
C ARG A 42 12.88 8.42 -10.79
N ALA A 43 13.30 9.48 -11.48
CA ALA A 43 12.82 9.81 -12.82
C ALA A 43 12.94 8.62 -13.80
N GLU A 44 14.07 7.92 -13.78
CA GLU A 44 14.32 6.76 -14.63
C GLU A 44 13.39 5.58 -14.33
N ASP A 45 13.07 5.35 -13.06
CA ASP A 45 12.17 4.28 -12.63
C ASP A 45 10.73 4.55 -13.10
N VAL A 46 10.28 5.81 -13.01
CA VAL A 46 8.94 6.21 -13.50
C VAL A 46 8.85 6.03 -15.01
N VAL A 47 9.90 6.42 -15.75
CA VAL A 47 9.97 6.19 -17.21
C VAL A 47 9.97 4.69 -17.54
N ARG A 48 10.72 3.89 -16.79
CA ARG A 48 10.77 2.43 -16.96
C ARG A 48 9.39 1.81 -16.74
N THR A 49 8.81 2.03 -15.56
CA THR A 49 7.48 1.55 -15.17
C THR A 49 6.45 1.86 -16.25
N ARG A 50 6.39 3.13 -16.69
CA ARG A 50 5.44 3.56 -17.72
C ARG A 50 5.59 2.79 -19.02
N LYS A 51 6.83 2.59 -19.48
CA LYS A 51 7.15 1.91 -20.73
C LYS A 51 6.84 0.42 -20.65
N GLU A 52 7.16 -0.22 -19.53
CA GLU A 52 6.85 -1.64 -19.29
C GLU A 52 5.34 -1.91 -19.26
N LEU A 53 4.56 -0.93 -18.80
CA LEU A 53 3.10 -0.93 -18.84
C LEU A 53 2.52 -0.53 -20.22
N ASN A 54 3.36 -0.16 -21.20
CA ASN A 54 2.98 0.34 -22.52
C ASN A 54 2.03 1.56 -22.49
N LEU A 55 2.26 2.48 -21.54
CA LEU A 55 1.41 3.66 -21.35
C LEU A 55 2.04 4.95 -21.91
N THR A 56 1.18 5.88 -22.32
CA THR A 56 1.55 7.29 -22.47
C THR A 56 1.70 7.94 -21.09
N GLN A 57 2.31 9.13 -21.02
CA GLN A 57 2.39 9.88 -19.75
C GLN A 57 1.01 10.18 -19.17
N SER A 58 0.03 10.50 -20.03
CA SER A 58 -1.36 10.69 -19.63
C SER A 58 -2.04 9.40 -19.18
N GLY A 59 -1.69 8.26 -19.79
CA GLY A 59 -2.19 6.94 -19.39
C GLY A 59 -1.71 6.55 -17.99
N LEU A 60 -0.42 6.73 -17.71
CA LEU A 60 0.12 6.50 -16.36
C LEU A 60 -0.50 7.47 -15.35
N ALA A 61 -0.66 8.74 -15.73
CA ALA A 61 -1.30 9.75 -14.86
C ALA A 61 -2.73 9.36 -14.50
N LEU A 62 -3.51 8.86 -15.46
CA LEU A 62 -4.86 8.35 -15.23
C LEU A 62 -4.86 7.14 -14.28
N ALA A 63 -3.97 6.17 -14.50
CA ALA A 63 -3.89 4.97 -13.67
C ALA A 63 -3.51 5.27 -12.21
N ILE A 64 -2.59 6.22 -12.00
CA ILE A 64 -2.15 6.62 -10.64
C ILE A 64 -3.13 7.63 -10.00
N GLY A 65 -3.93 8.33 -10.79
CA GLY A 65 -4.86 9.36 -10.29
C GLY A 65 -4.20 10.71 -10.05
N VAL A 66 -3.23 11.09 -10.88
CA VAL A 66 -2.54 12.40 -10.84
C VAL A 66 -2.66 13.13 -12.18
N SER A 67 -2.18 14.38 -12.24
CA SER A 67 -2.16 15.12 -13.51
C SER A 67 -1.04 14.63 -14.43
N THR A 68 -1.21 14.72 -15.75
CA THR A 68 -0.12 14.43 -16.72
C THR A 68 1.13 15.25 -16.43
N ARG A 69 0.97 16.53 -16.07
CA ARG A 69 2.07 17.42 -15.69
C ARG A 69 2.87 16.91 -14.48
N THR A 70 2.21 16.20 -13.57
CA THR A 70 2.86 15.56 -12.41
C THR A 70 3.78 14.44 -12.88
N VAL A 71 3.30 13.55 -13.76
CA VAL A 71 4.11 12.46 -14.33
C VAL A 71 5.26 13.02 -15.16
N GLU A 72 5.02 14.05 -15.98
CA GLU A 72 6.08 14.74 -16.73
C GLU A 72 7.15 15.35 -15.81
N ALA A 73 6.76 15.89 -14.65
CA ALA A 73 7.69 16.46 -13.69
C ALA A 73 8.53 15.38 -12.98
N TRP A 74 7.93 14.22 -12.68
CA TRP A 74 8.63 13.05 -12.18
C TRP A 74 9.65 12.52 -13.19
N GLU A 75 9.24 12.27 -14.43
CA GLU A 75 10.11 11.75 -15.49
C GLU A 75 11.22 12.74 -15.90
N ALA A 76 11.00 14.04 -15.68
CA ALA A 76 12.03 15.07 -15.88
C ALA A 76 12.92 15.30 -14.65
N GLY A 77 12.67 14.62 -13.53
CA GLY A 77 13.42 14.78 -12.28
C GLY A 77 13.24 16.14 -11.60
N ARG A 78 12.17 16.89 -11.90
CA ARG A 78 11.88 18.18 -11.25
C ARG A 78 11.33 18.01 -9.84
N ASN A 79 10.63 16.90 -9.60
CA ASN A 79 10.12 16.47 -8.31
C ASN A 79 9.98 14.94 -8.31
N GLU A 80 9.64 14.38 -7.16
CA GLU A 80 9.55 12.93 -6.97
C GLU A 80 8.14 12.49 -6.62
N PRO A 81 7.79 11.22 -6.87
CA PRO A 81 6.52 10.68 -6.44
C PRO A 81 6.41 10.70 -4.91
N SER A 82 5.21 11.03 -4.41
CA SER A 82 4.94 10.96 -2.97
C SER A 82 5.01 9.51 -2.47
N GLY A 83 5.12 9.29 -1.15
CA GLY A 83 5.17 7.93 -0.60
C GLY A 83 3.95 7.05 -1.00
N ALA A 84 2.78 7.64 -1.24
CA ALA A 84 1.63 6.91 -1.76
C ALA A 84 1.78 6.58 -3.26
N ALA A 85 2.30 7.51 -4.06
CA ALA A 85 2.58 7.28 -5.47
C ALA A 85 3.70 6.24 -5.66
N ASN A 86 4.76 6.25 -4.85
CA ASN A 86 5.79 5.22 -4.82
C ASN A 86 5.21 3.82 -4.56
N ARG A 87 4.25 3.70 -3.64
CA ARG A 87 3.56 2.42 -3.40
C ARG A 87 2.72 1.98 -4.60
N LEU A 88 2.02 2.89 -5.27
CA LEU A 88 1.25 2.55 -6.47
C LEU A 88 2.17 2.15 -7.63
N LEU A 89 3.27 2.86 -7.83
CA LEU A 89 4.29 2.49 -8.82
C LEU A 89 4.88 1.12 -8.52
N TYR A 90 5.22 0.84 -7.26
CA TYR A 90 5.68 -0.48 -6.82
C TYR A 90 4.66 -1.59 -7.10
N LEU A 91 3.39 -1.35 -6.78
CA LEU A 91 2.33 -2.32 -7.05
C LEU A 91 2.17 -2.57 -8.54
N LEU A 92 2.22 -1.51 -9.35
CA LEU A 92 2.10 -1.62 -10.81
C LEU A 92 3.30 -2.31 -11.45
N ASP A 93 4.52 -2.08 -10.97
CA ASP A 93 5.72 -2.80 -11.40
C ASP A 93 5.67 -4.29 -11.00
N SER A 94 5.10 -4.59 -9.83
CA SER A 94 5.02 -5.96 -9.32
C SER A 94 3.90 -6.77 -9.96
N ASP A 95 2.79 -6.12 -10.31
CA ASP A 95 1.60 -6.76 -10.87
C ASP A 95 0.89 -5.82 -11.85
N HIS A 96 1.17 -6.01 -13.14
CA HIS A 96 0.59 -5.21 -14.22
C HIS A 96 -0.93 -5.40 -14.36
N SER A 97 -1.52 -6.48 -13.82
CA SER A 97 -2.97 -6.72 -13.89
C SER A 97 -3.78 -5.70 -13.08
N LEU A 98 -3.13 -5.02 -12.13
CA LEU A 98 -3.74 -3.96 -11.33
C LEU A 98 -4.14 -2.74 -12.16
N LEU A 99 -3.57 -2.55 -13.35
CA LEU A 99 -3.98 -1.49 -14.27
C LEU A 99 -5.46 -1.57 -14.61
N GLU A 100 -6.00 -2.77 -14.84
CA GLU A 100 -7.42 -2.95 -15.17
C GLU A 100 -8.28 -2.48 -14.00
N ARG A 101 -7.91 -2.83 -12.76
CA ARG A 101 -8.65 -2.44 -11.56
C ARG A 101 -8.63 -0.94 -11.29
N LEU A 102 -7.59 -0.24 -11.73
CA LEU A 102 -7.44 1.22 -11.53
C LEU A 102 -8.07 2.04 -12.67
N THR A 103 -8.26 1.45 -13.84
CA THR A 103 -8.71 2.18 -15.04
C THR A 103 -10.11 1.79 -15.51
N VAL A 104 -10.58 0.60 -15.18
CA VAL A 104 -11.93 0.12 -15.52
C VAL A 104 -12.95 0.76 -14.58
N ARG A 105 -14.02 1.30 -15.17
CA ARG A 105 -15.19 1.84 -14.48
C ARG A 105 -16.32 0.82 -14.47
#